data_AF-A0A6G6Z6C6-F1
#
_entry.id   AF-A0A6G6Z6C6-F1
#
_cell.length_a   1.000
_cell.length_b   1.000
_cell.length_c   1.000
_cell.angle_alpha   90.00
_cell.angle_beta   90.00
_cell.angle_gamma   90.00
#
_symmetry.space_group_name_H-M   'P 1'
#
loop_
_entity.id
_entity.type
_entity.pdbx_description
1 polymer ?
#
loop_
_entity_poly.entity_id
_entity_poly.type
_entity_poly.pdbx_seq_one_letter_code
_entity_poly.pdbx_strand_id
1 'polypeptide(L)'
;MAEHDEFGREAREKELEALKERQQRELREFEERQREELEEFERHEHEELKEFEERQHPYDIKIDRTEFKVKEHFLTGAQLRALPNPPIGPDRDLFEVVPGGSDEKIADTQEVKMRDGLRFFTAPAQINPGSI
;
A
#
# COMPACT_ATOMS: atom_id res chain seq x y z
N MET A 1 33.46 25.30 69.05
CA MET A 1 32.27 25.99 68.50
C MET A 1 32.19 25.87 66.97
N ALA A 2 32.66 24.75 66.37
CA ALA A 2 32.74 24.59 64.90
C ALA A 2 31.96 23.37 64.38
N GLU A 3 31.66 22.36 65.22
CA GLU A 3 31.06 21.09 64.77
C GLU A 3 29.55 21.18 64.45
N HIS A 4 28.85 22.20 64.95
CA HIS A 4 27.40 22.36 64.73
C HIS A 4 27.02 22.97 63.37
N ASP A 5 27.96 23.58 62.64
CA ASP A 5 27.73 24.25 61.34
C ASP A 5 27.95 23.28 60.16
N GLU A 6 28.80 22.26 60.35
CA GLU A 6 29.19 21.30 59.32
C GLU A 6 28.09 20.27 59.04
N PHE A 7 27.42 19.78 60.10
CA PHE A 7 26.32 18.82 60.00
C PHE A 7 25.09 19.38 59.24
N GLY A 8 24.85 20.69 59.36
CA GLY A 8 23.79 21.39 58.62
C GLY A 8 24.13 21.61 57.15
N ARG A 9 25.43 21.74 56.81
CA ARG A 9 25.90 21.83 55.42
C ARG A 9 25.82 20.48 54.72
N GLU A 10 26.29 19.41 55.37
CA GLU A 10 26.18 18.04 54.82
C GLU A 10 24.71 17.63 54.59
N ALA A 11 23.80 17.97 55.52
CA ALA A 11 22.38 17.70 55.35
C ALA A 11 21.80 18.42 54.12
N ARG A 12 22.18 19.69 53.91
CA ARG A 12 21.72 20.52 52.80
C ARG A 12 22.32 20.10 51.46
N GLU A 13 23.57 19.60 51.46
CA GLU A 13 24.22 19.02 50.29
C GLU A 13 23.56 17.68 49.88
N LYS A 14 23.25 16.81 50.86
CA LYS A 14 22.48 15.58 50.60
C LYS A 14 21.08 15.85 50.06
N GLU A 15 20.39 16.86 50.59
CA GLU A 15 19.08 17.28 50.04
C GLU A 15 19.21 17.82 48.61
N LEU A 16 20.26 18.59 48.31
CA LEU A 16 20.50 19.12 46.98
C LEU A 16 20.87 18.01 45.98
N GLU A 17 21.66 17.03 46.38
CA GLU A 17 22.02 15.88 45.57
C GLU A 17 20.82 14.98 45.31
N ALA A 18 20.01 14.70 46.34
CA ALA A 18 18.75 13.96 46.19
C ALA A 18 17.75 14.68 45.26
N LEU A 19 17.68 16.01 45.32
CA LEU A 19 16.84 16.80 44.42
C LEU A 19 17.36 16.75 42.97
N LYS A 20 18.67 16.86 42.76
CA LYS A 20 19.30 16.74 41.44
C LYS A 20 19.11 15.35 40.85
N GLU A 21 19.26 14.30 41.65
CA GLU A 21 19.06 12.92 41.18
C GLU A 21 17.62 12.68 40.76
N ARG A 22 16.65 13.22 41.52
CA ARG A 22 15.22 13.18 41.15
C ARG A 22 14.97 13.90 39.83
N GLN A 23 15.45 15.14 39.68
CA GLN A 23 15.30 15.89 38.42
C GLN A 23 15.95 15.17 37.24
N GLN A 24 17.13 14.57 37.43
CA GLN A 24 17.83 13.84 36.37
C GLN A 24 17.13 12.51 36.03
N ARG A 25 16.44 11.90 36.99
CA ARG A 25 15.59 10.73 36.74
C ARG A 25 14.35 11.12 35.96
N GLU A 26 13.65 12.16 36.38
CA GLU A 26 12.46 12.68 35.69
C GLU A 26 12.78 13.08 34.25
N LEU A 27 13.94 13.72 34.00
CA LEU A 27 14.35 14.09 32.65
C LEU A 27 14.61 12.86 31.77
N ARG A 28 15.29 11.83 32.30
CA ARG A 28 15.54 10.58 31.58
C ARG A 28 14.24 9.84 31.25
N GLU A 29 13.33 9.75 32.22
CA GLU A 29 12.01 9.13 32.01
C GLU A 29 11.15 9.92 31.02
N PHE A 30 11.34 11.24 30.94
CA PHE A 30 10.66 12.07 29.94
C PHE A 30 11.26 11.86 28.54
N GLU A 31 12.60 11.88 28.42
CA GLU A 31 13.30 11.63 27.16
C GLU A 31 13.03 10.22 26.60
N GLU A 32 13.00 9.21 27.48
CA GLU A 32 12.68 7.82 27.11
C GLU A 32 11.24 7.72 26.59
N ARG A 33 10.27 8.32 27.30
CA ARG A 33 8.87 8.38 26.83
C ARG A 33 8.73 9.08 25.49
N GLN A 34 9.40 10.21 25.28
CA GLN A 34 9.35 10.92 24.00
C GLN A 34 9.97 10.11 22.87
N ARG A 35 11.04 9.35 23.15
CA ARG A 35 11.65 8.46 22.18
C ARG A 35 10.73 7.29 21.83
N GLU A 36 10.11 6.67 22.83
CA GLU A 36 9.15 5.58 22.60
C GLU A 36 7.94 6.06 21.80
N GLU A 37 7.39 7.23 22.13
CA GLU A 37 6.27 7.85 21.41
C GLU A 37 6.64 8.15 19.95
N LEU A 38 7.85 8.68 19.70
CA LEU A 38 8.34 8.90 18.34
C LEU A 38 8.50 7.58 17.57
N GLU A 39 9.07 6.55 18.20
CA GLU A 39 9.21 5.23 17.57
C GLU A 39 7.86 4.57 17.27
N GLU A 40 6.85 4.74 18.14
CA GLU A 40 5.49 4.29 17.89
C GLU A 40 4.85 5.05 16.73
N PHE A 41 4.99 6.37 16.71
CA PHE A 41 4.50 7.21 15.62
C PHE A 41 5.13 6.82 14.28
N GLU A 42 6.46 6.68 14.22
CA GLU A 42 7.17 6.25 13.01
C GLU A 42 6.71 4.87 12.53
N ARG A 43 6.48 3.91 13.45
CA ARG A 43 5.95 2.59 13.10
C ARG A 43 4.56 2.68 12.48
N HIS A 44 3.66 3.45 13.09
CA HIS A 44 2.29 3.63 12.62
C HIS A 44 2.27 4.27 11.22
N GLU A 45 3.01 5.37 11.03
CA GLU A 45 3.11 6.05 9.74
C GLU A 45 3.67 5.13 8.65
N HIS A 46 4.68 4.32 8.97
CA HIS A 46 5.24 3.36 8.02
C HIS A 46 4.23 2.26 7.63
N GLU A 47 3.44 1.77 8.58
CA GLU A 47 2.38 0.79 8.34
C GLU A 47 1.27 1.39 7.47
N GLU A 48 0.82 2.61 7.76
CA GLU A 48 -0.17 3.32 6.94
C GLU A 48 0.32 3.59 5.51
N LEU A 49 1.58 4.03 5.36
CA LEU A 49 2.18 4.25 4.04
C LEU A 49 2.24 2.95 3.23
N LYS A 50 2.65 1.85 3.87
CA LYS A 50 2.70 0.54 3.22
C LYS A 50 1.30 0.09 2.81
N GLU A 51 0.30 0.21 3.68
CA GLU A 51 -1.08 -0.16 3.34
C GLU A 51 -1.62 0.71 2.20
N PHE A 52 -1.29 2.00 2.17
CA PHE A 52 -1.63 2.89 1.07
C PHE A 52 -0.98 2.46 -0.25
N GLU A 53 0.32 2.15 -0.24
CA GLU A 53 1.03 1.65 -1.41
C GLU A 53 0.46 0.31 -1.91
N GLU A 54 0.13 -0.61 -0.99
CA GLU A 54 -0.50 -1.90 -1.33
C GLU A 54 -1.87 -1.72 -1.98
N ARG A 55 -2.67 -0.76 -1.52
CA ARG A 55 -3.94 -0.38 -2.16
C ARG A 55 -3.75 0.30 -3.52
N GLN A 56 -2.58 0.86 -3.80
CA GLN A 56 -2.27 1.55 -5.05
C GLN A 56 -1.42 0.71 -6.02
N HIS A 57 -1.13 -0.55 -5.70
CA HIS A 57 -0.34 -1.41 -6.57
C HIS A 57 -1.05 -1.66 -7.91
N PRO A 58 -0.41 -1.32 -9.04
CA PRO A 58 -0.99 -1.58 -10.34
C PRO A 58 -0.98 -3.08 -10.64
N TYR A 59 -2.09 -3.58 -11.14
CA TYR A 59 -2.24 -4.94 -11.65
C TYR A 59 -1.51 -5.11 -12.98
N ASP A 60 -0.73 -6.18 -13.07
CA ASP A 60 -0.09 -6.60 -14.31
C ASP A 60 -1.01 -7.51 -15.13
N ILE A 61 -1.53 -7.02 -16.24
CA ILE A 61 -2.41 -7.76 -17.15
C ILE A 61 -1.79 -7.85 -18.54
N LYS A 62 -2.22 -8.84 -19.34
CA LYS A 62 -1.80 -8.98 -20.74
C LYS A 62 -3.00 -8.95 -21.66
N ILE A 63 -2.93 -8.17 -22.72
CA ILE A 63 -3.90 -8.21 -23.83
C ILE A 63 -3.12 -8.58 -25.09
N ASP A 64 -3.48 -9.70 -25.71
CA ASP A 64 -2.74 -10.35 -26.80
C ASP A 64 -1.29 -10.68 -26.41
N ARG A 65 -0.34 -9.82 -26.83
CA ARG A 65 1.10 -9.94 -26.57
C ARG A 65 1.66 -8.74 -25.81
N THR A 66 0.80 -7.80 -25.43
CA THR A 66 1.19 -6.54 -24.80
C THR A 66 0.84 -6.58 -23.32
N GLU A 67 1.80 -6.15 -22.49
CA GLU A 67 1.66 -6.02 -21.05
C GLU A 67 1.13 -4.63 -20.68
N PHE A 68 0.17 -4.57 -19.77
CA PHE A 68 -0.43 -3.34 -19.27
C PHE A 68 -0.44 -3.35 -17.74
N LYS A 69 -0.16 -2.18 -17.15
CA LYS A 69 -0.26 -1.92 -15.72
C LYS A 69 -1.50 -1.07 -15.46
N VAL A 70 -2.49 -1.64 -14.77
CA VAL A 70 -3.77 -0.96 -14.48
C VAL A 70 -3.95 -0.78 -12.98
N LYS A 71 -4.36 0.42 -12.54
CA LYS A 71 -4.54 0.71 -11.10
C LYS A 71 -5.95 0.41 -10.60
N GLU A 72 -6.92 0.35 -11.50
CA GLU A 72 -8.32 0.12 -11.14
C GLU A 72 -8.57 -1.35 -10.81
N HIS A 73 -9.26 -1.62 -9.71
CA HIS A 73 -9.63 -2.98 -9.30
C HIS A 73 -10.68 -3.63 -10.21
N PHE A 74 -11.46 -2.81 -10.90
CA PHE A 74 -12.51 -3.24 -11.80
C PHE A 74 -12.42 -2.42 -13.08
N LEU A 75 -12.44 -3.10 -14.21
CA LEU A 75 -12.50 -2.46 -15.53
C LEU A 75 -13.63 -3.09 -16.33
N THR A 76 -14.35 -2.25 -17.05
CA THR A 76 -15.33 -2.71 -18.05
C THR A 76 -14.63 -3.19 -19.31
N GLY A 77 -15.29 -4.05 -20.10
CA GLY A 77 -14.79 -4.46 -21.41
C GLY A 77 -14.44 -3.27 -22.33
N ALA A 78 -15.23 -2.19 -22.29
CA ALA A 78 -14.95 -0.96 -23.03
C ALA A 78 -13.65 -0.28 -22.57
N GLN A 79 -13.39 -0.22 -21.26
CA GLN A 79 -12.13 0.32 -20.74
C GLN A 79 -10.94 -0.57 -21.10
N LEU A 80 -11.09 -1.90 -21.05
CA LEU A 80 -10.05 -2.85 -21.48
C LEU A 80 -9.72 -2.68 -22.98
N ARG A 81 -10.74 -2.45 -23.82
CA ARG A 81 -10.57 -2.16 -25.26
C ARG A 81 -9.82 -0.85 -25.52
N ALA A 82 -9.89 0.11 -24.61
CA ALA A 82 -9.24 1.41 -24.74
C ALA A 82 -7.77 1.42 -24.27
N LEU A 83 -7.29 0.36 -23.61
CA LEU A 83 -5.89 0.29 -23.12
C LEU A 83 -4.86 0.25 -24.25
N PRO A 84 -5.01 -0.57 -25.31
CA PRO A 84 -4.08 -0.56 -26.43
C PRO A 84 -4.19 0.72 -27.26
N ASN A 85 -3.10 1.11 -27.91
CA ASN A 85 -3.07 2.19 -28.89
C ASN A 85 -2.59 1.64 -30.25
N PRO A 86 -3.44 1.60 -31.30
CA PRO A 86 -4.82 2.09 -31.32
C PRO A 86 -5.79 1.23 -30.48
N PRO A 87 -6.92 1.82 -29.99
CA PRO A 87 -7.95 1.08 -29.27
C PRO A 87 -8.51 -0.09 -30.09
N ILE A 88 -8.96 -1.13 -29.39
CA ILE A 88 -9.57 -2.31 -30.00
C ILE A 88 -10.97 -1.94 -30.53
N GLY A 89 -11.12 -1.98 -31.85
CA GLY A 89 -12.37 -1.68 -32.53
C GLY A 89 -13.50 -2.70 -32.27
N PRO A 90 -14.75 -2.35 -32.63
CA PRO A 90 -15.92 -3.22 -32.47
C PRO A 90 -15.92 -4.43 -33.42
N ASP A 91 -15.05 -4.44 -34.42
CA ASP A 91 -14.79 -5.55 -35.34
C ASP A 91 -13.98 -6.70 -34.71
N ARG A 92 -13.60 -6.56 -33.43
CA ARG A 92 -12.89 -7.57 -32.66
C ARG A 92 -13.65 -7.89 -31.37
N ASP A 93 -13.63 -9.15 -30.99
CA ASP A 93 -14.15 -9.65 -29.72
C ASP A 93 -13.01 -9.80 -28.71
N LEU A 94 -13.26 -9.42 -27.45
CA LEU A 94 -12.34 -9.55 -26.32
C LEU A 94 -12.71 -10.77 -25.49
N PHE A 95 -11.72 -11.60 -25.16
CA PHE A 95 -11.91 -12.80 -24.35
C PHE A 95 -10.91 -12.85 -23.19
N GLU A 96 -11.37 -13.27 -22.01
CA GLU A 96 -10.53 -13.62 -20.87
C GLU A 96 -10.07 -15.08 -20.98
N VAL A 97 -8.77 -15.32 -20.81
CA VAL A 97 -8.19 -16.66 -20.80
C VAL A 97 -8.33 -17.23 -19.39
N VAL A 98 -9.16 -18.25 -19.24
CA VAL A 98 -9.38 -18.94 -17.96
C VAL A 98 -8.49 -20.19 -17.90
N PRO A 99 -7.52 -20.29 -16.96
CA PRO A 99 -6.67 -21.47 -16.84
C PRO A 99 -7.50 -22.75 -16.56
N GLY A 100 -7.42 -23.73 -17.46
CA GLY A 100 -8.15 -24.99 -17.34
C GLY A 100 -9.65 -24.92 -17.68
N GLY A 101 -10.11 -23.79 -18.21
CA GLY A 101 -11.48 -23.58 -18.67
C GLY A 101 -11.56 -23.20 -20.14
N SER A 102 -12.77 -22.87 -20.58
CA SER A 102 -13.01 -22.21 -21.87
C SER A 102 -12.83 -20.70 -21.72
N ASP A 103 -12.34 -20.05 -22.76
CA ASP A 103 -12.18 -18.60 -22.78
C ASP A 103 -13.54 -17.89 -22.72
N GLU A 104 -13.64 -16.85 -21.90
CA GLU A 104 -14.90 -16.15 -21.66
C GLU A 104 -14.95 -14.83 -22.44
N LYS A 105 -16.00 -14.66 -23.28
CA LYS A 105 -16.21 -13.42 -24.02
C LYS A 105 -16.59 -12.29 -23.05
N ILE A 106 -15.89 -11.17 -23.13
CA ILE A 106 -16.15 -9.98 -22.32
C ILE A 106 -16.96 -8.97 -23.15
N ALA A 107 -18.16 -8.64 -22.67
CA ALA A 107 -18.97 -7.57 -23.26
C ALA A 107 -18.47 -6.18 -22.83
N ASP A 108 -18.81 -5.14 -23.60
CA ASP A 108 -18.33 -3.77 -23.34
C ASP A 108 -18.73 -3.23 -21.96
N THR A 109 -19.92 -3.60 -21.47
CA THR A 109 -20.43 -3.19 -20.15
C THR A 109 -20.12 -4.20 -19.04
N GLN A 110 -19.48 -5.32 -19.38
CA GLN A 110 -19.15 -6.35 -18.39
C GLN A 110 -17.98 -5.88 -17.55
N GLU A 111 -18.18 -5.82 -16.23
CA GLU A 111 -17.12 -5.53 -15.27
C GLU A 111 -16.25 -6.76 -15.03
N VAL A 112 -14.94 -6.58 -15.15
CA VAL A 112 -13.92 -7.59 -14.90
C VAL A 112 -13.10 -7.17 -13.69
N LYS A 113 -12.98 -8.06 -12.69
CA LYS A 113 -12.14 -7.84 -11.51
C LYS A 113 -10.68 -8.08 -11.85
N MET A 114 -9.86 -7.04 -11.75
CA MET A 114 -8.42 -7.08 -12.02
C MET A 114 -7.66 -7.92 -11.00
N ARG A 115 -6.74 -8.73 -11.52
CA ARG A 115 -5.88 -9.67 -10.79
C ARG A 115 -4.56 -9.77 -11.55
N ASP A 116 -3.45 -9.92 -10.83
CA ASP A 116 -2.15 -10.08 -11.45
C ASP A 116 -2.09 -11.34 -12.31
N GLY A 117 -1.52 -11.18 -13.50
CA GLY A 117 -1.37 -12.25 -14.47
C GLY A 117 -2.63 -12.56 -15.27
N LEU A 118 -3.70 -11.77 -15.17
CA LEU A 118 -4.84 -11.88 -16.07
C LEU A 118 -4.39 -11.74 -17.53
N ARG A 119 -4.98 -12.58 -18.37
CA ARG A 119 -4.67 -12.62 -19.81
C ARG A 119 -5.95 -12.49 -20.58
N PHE A 120 -5.91 -11.59 -21.55
CA PHE A 120 -6.95 -11.38 -22.52
C PHE A 120 -6.38 -11.57 -23.91
N PHE A 121 -7.23 -11.96 -24.85
CA PHE A 121 -6.89 -11.93 -26.27
C PHE A 121 -8.07 -11.40 -27.07
N THR A 122 -7.74 -10.95 -28.27
CA THR A 122 -8.71 -10.38 -29.18
C THR A 122 -8.76 -11.15 -30.49
N ALA A 123 -9.95 -11.59 -30.86
CA ALA A 123 -10.21 -12.31 -32.10
C ALA A 123 -11.06 -11.44 -33.05
N PRO A 124 -10.95 -11.60 -34.37
CA PRO A 124 -11.91 -10.99 -35.29
C PRO A 124 -13.34 -11.39 -34.91
N ALA A 125 -14.26 -10.42 -34.86
CA ALA A 125 -15.68 -10.66 -34.69
C ALA A 125 -16.19 -11.33 -35.97
N GLN A 126 -16.02 -12.65 -36.06
CA GLN A 126 -16.35 -13.42 -37.25
C GLN A 126 -17.87 -13.41 -37.45
N ILE A 127 -18.35 -12.58 -38.39
CA ILE A 127 -19.60 -12.84 -39.08
C ILE A 127 -19.44 -14.16 -39.81
N ASN A 128 -19.93 -15.26 -39.24
CA ASN A 128 -19.98 -16.57 -39.90
C ASN A 128 -20.78 -16.44 -41.22
N PRO A 129 -20.15 -16.47 -42.41
CA PRO A 129 -20.87 -16.64 -43.66
C PRO A 129 -20.87 -18.14 -43.95
N GLY A 130 -21.71 -18.87 -43.21
CA GLY A 130 -22.07 -20.26 -43.55
C GLY A 130 -23.06 -20.34 -44.70
N SER A 131 -23.02 -19.40 -45.64
CA SER A 131 -23.81 -19.42 -46.87
C SER A 131 -22.88 -19.51 -48.05
N ILE A 132 -22.52 -20.75 -48.42
CA ILE A 132 -22.56 -21.22 -49.82
C ILE A 132 -23.07 -22.66 -49.78
#